data_AF-A0A1F4Q4Q5-F1
#
_entry.id   AF-A0A1F4Q4Q5-F1
#
_cell.length_a   1.000
_cell.length_b   1.000
_cell.length_c   1.000
_cell.angle_alpha   90.00
_cell.angle_beta   90.00
_cell.angle_gamma   90.00
#
_symmetry.space_group_name_H-M   'P 1'
#
loop_
_entity.id
_entity.type
_entity.pdbx_description
1 polymer ?
#
loop_
_entity_poly.entity_id
_entity_poly.type
_entity_poly.pdbx_seq_one_letter_code
_entity_poly.pdbx_strand_id
1 'polypeptide(L)' 'MEAKEISFHYDKDDNLLDIALGKPKKAISTEVADDLFARKDIRTHKVVGFTILNFEKWLKKRS' A
#
# COMPACT_ATOMS: atom_id res chain seq x y z
N MET A 1 22.55 -3.86 3.41
CA MET A 1 21.19 -3.73 2.85
C MET A 1 20.85 -2.26 2.89
N GLU A 2 20.52 -1.63 1.76
CA GLU A 2 20.11 -0.22 1.77
C GLU A 2 18.73 -0.09 2.42
N ALA A 3 18.59 0.86 3.35
CA ALA A 3 17.30 1.21 3.91
C ALA A 3 16.41 1.76 2.78
N LYS A 4 15.24 1.16 2.57
CA LYS A 4 14.26 1.71 1.64
C LYS A 4 13.51 2.83 2.34
N GLU A 5 13.48 3.99 1.71
CA GLU A 5 12.57 5.07 2.08
C GLU A 5 11.13 4.56 2.09
N ILE A 6 10.35 4.94 3.10
CA ILE A 6 8.93 4.61 3.17
C ILE A 6 8.17 5.93 3.10
N SER A 7 7.25 6.03 2.16
CA SER A 7 6.35 7.17 2.04
C SER A 7 4.90 6.74 2.17
N PHE A 8 4.09 7.63 2.72
CA PHE A 8 2.67 7.42 2.96
C PHE A 8 1.90 8.61 2.41
N HIS A 9 0.77 8.35 1.77
CA HIS A 9 -0.14 9.36 1.27
C HIS A 9 -1.57 8.98 1.67
N TYR A 10 -2.18 9.80 2.52
CA TYR A 10 -3.58 9.64 2.89
C TYR A 10 -4.43 10.60 2.07
N ASP A 11 -5.32 10.04 1.26
CA ASP A 11 -6.39 10.76 0.60
C ASP A 11 -7.65 10.66 1.46
N LYS A 12 -8.08 11.80 2.01
CA LYS A 12 -9.25 11.87 2.88
C LYS A 12 -10.56 11.79 2.09
N ASP A 13 -10.59 12.33 0.88
CA ASP A 13 -11.81 12.37 0.06
C ASP A 13 -12.15 10.97 -0.46
N ASP A 14 -11.12 10.19 -0.83
CA ASP A 14 -11.26 8.79 -1.26
C ASP A 14 -11.16 7.78 -0.10
N ASN A 15 -10.89 8.24 1.14
CA ASN A 15 -10.66 7.41 2.33
C ASN A 15 -9.67 6.27 2.06
N LEU A 16 -8.52 6.64 1.48
CA LEU A 16 -7.52 5.73 0.94
C LEU A 16 -6.15 6.05 1.51
N LEU A 17 -5.44 5.03 2.01
CA LEU A 17 -4.05 5.16 2.40
C LEU A 17 -3.16 4.42 1.40
N ASP A 18 -2.26 5.14 0.74
CA ASP A 18 -1.23 4.57 -0.10
C ASP A 18 0.13 4.58 0.61
N ILE A 19 0.83 3.44 0.54
CA ILE A 19 2.13 3.23 1.18
C ILE A 19 3.11 2.77 0.12
N ALA A 20 4.20 3.50 -0.09
CA ALA A 20 5.24 3.14 -1.05
C ALA A 20 6.56 2.80 -0.35
N LEU A 21 7.25 1.78 -0.88
CA LEU A 21 8.54 1.30 -0.40
C LEU A 21 9.62 1.60 -1.44
N GLY A 22 10.33 2.70 -1.24
CA GLY A 22 11.30 3.28 -2.15
C GLY A 22 10.63 4.08 -3.27
N LYS A 23 11.33 4.22 -4.39
CA LYS A 23 10.85 5.02 -5.52
C LYS A 23 9.58 4.42 -6.16
N PRO A 24 8.66 5.26 -6.69
CA PRO A 24 7.52 4.80 -7.46
C PRO A 24 7.93 3.85 -8.60
N LYS A 25 7.20 2.74 -8.75
CA LYS A 25 7.46 1.71 -9.76
C LYS A 25 6.16 1.18 -10.32
N LYS A 26 6.18 0.70 -11.57
CA LYS A 26 5.07 -0.08 -12.12
C LYS A 26 4.89 -1.34 -11.29
N ALA A 27 3.67 -1.54 -10.79
CA ALA A 27 3.33 -2.65 -9.93
C ALA A 27 1.96 -3.21 -10.29
N ILE A 28 1.75 -4.49 -9.97
CA ILE A 28 0.43 -5.11 -9.97
C ILE A 28 -0.07 -5.13 -8.53
N SER A 29 -1.31 -4.70 -8.35
CA SER A 29 -2.02 -4.77 -7.07
C SER A 29 -2.72 -6.12 -6.95
N THR A 30 -2.59 -6.75 -5.79
CA THR A 30 -3.33 -7.97 -5.45
C THR A 30 -3.94 -7.77 -4.07
N GLU A 31 -5.23 -8.03 -3.94
CA GLU A 31 -5.90 -8.03 -2.64
C GLU A 31 -5.34 -9.17 -1.79
N VAL A 32 -4.92 -8.86 -0.58
CA VAL A 32 -4.33 -9.84 0.37
C VAL A 32 -5.16 -9.97 1.64
N ALA A 33 -6.05 -9.03 1.91
CA ALA A 33 -7.11 -9.09 2.91
C ALA A 33 -8.18 -8.06 2.56
N ASP A 34 -9.33 -8.11 3.25
CA ASP A 34 -10.43 -7.15 3.12
C ASP A 34 -9.90 -5.70 3.16
N ASP A 35 -10.13 -4.97 2.06
CA ASP A 35 -9.67 -3.60 1.82
C ASP A 35 -8.13 -3.39 1.81
N LEU A 36 -7.30 -4.44 1.87
CA LEU A 36 -5.84 -4.34 1.88
C LEU A 36 -5.22 -4.98 0.63
N PHE A 37 -4.49 -4.17 -0.13
CA PHE A 37 -3.83 -4.57 -1.36
C PHE A 37 -2.31 -4.50 -1.23
N ALA A 38 -1.63 -5.57 -1.65
CA ALA A 38 -0.18 -5.57 -1.81
C ALA A 38 0.19 -5.22 -3.25
N ARG A 39 1.11 -4.28 -3.42
CA ARG A 39 1.65 -3.87 -4.73
C ARG A 39 2.98 -4.56 -4.97
N LYS A 40 3.08 -5.32 -6.06
CA LYS A 40 4.29 -6.09 -6.42
C LYS A 40 4.89 -5.59 -7.72
N ASP A 41 6.20 -5.37 -7.72
CA ASP A 41 6.96 -5.04 -8.92
C ASP A 41 6.81 -6.17 -9.96
N ILE A 42 6.48 -5.80 -11.20
CA ILE A 42 6.11 -6.76 -12.25
C ILE A 42 7.27 -7.69 -12.63
N ARG A 43 8.52 -7.21 -12.50
CA ARG A 43 9.72 -7.95 -12.94
C ARG A 43 10.28 -8.84 -11.84
N THR A 44 10.28 -8.33 -10.61
CA THR A 44 10.95 -8.98 -9.47
C THR A 44 9.98 -9.65 -8.52
N HIS A 45 8.68 -9.41 -8.66
CA HIS A 45 7.61 -9.84 -7.76
C HIS A 45 7.78 -9.40 -6.30
N LYS A 46 8.75 -8.51 -6.02
CA LYS A 46 8.97 -7.95 -4.68
C LYS A 46 7.87 -6.95 -4.35
N VAL A 47 7.45 -6.94 -3.09
CA VAL A 47 6.53 -5.93 -2.59
C VAL A 47 7.20 -4.56 -2.66
N VAL A 48 6.49 -3.61 -3.26
CA VAL A 48 6.91 -2.21 -3.44
C VAL A 48 5.94 -1.22 -2.79
N GLY A 49 4.87 -1.71 -2.18
CA GLY A 49 3.92 -0.87 -1.46
C GLY A 49 2.65 -1.60 -1.08
N PHE A 50 1.77 -0.87 -0.42
CA PHE A 50 0.44 -1.31 -0.04
C PHE A 50 -0.56 -0.21 -0.31
N THR A 51 -1.81 -0.59 -0.54
CA THR A 51 -2.93 0.34 -0.61
C THR A 51 -4.02 -0.18 0.30
N ILE A 52 -4.56 0.68 1.17
CA ILE A 52 -5.66 0.36 2.08
C ILE A 52 -6.84 1.22 1.67
N LEU A 53 -7.93 0.56 1.26
CA LEU A 53 -9.20 1.22 1.00
C LEU A 53 -9.99 1.35 2.31
N ASN A 54 -10.98 2.25 2.34
CA ASN A 54 -11.83 2.45 3.52
C ASN A 54 -11.00 2.63 4.81
N PHE A 55 -9.86 3.33 4.74
CA PHE A 55 -8.79 3.28 5.75
C PHE A 55 -9.31 3.56 7.17
N GLU A 56 -10.17 4.55 7.35
CA GLU A 56 -10.76 4.87 8.66
C GLU A 56 -11.56 3.70 9.27
N LYS A 57 -12.31 2.96 8.45
CA LYS A 57 -13.07 1.78 8.89
C LYS A 57 -12.13 0.62 9.16
N TRP A 58 -11.16 0.42 8.28
CA TRP A 58 -10.15 -0.63 8.40
C TRP A 58 -9.35 -0.49 9.71
N LEU A 59 -9.00 0.74 10.08
CA LEU A 59 -8.30 1.05 11.33
C LEU A 59 -9.17 0.72 12.56
N LYS A 60 -10.45 1.10 12.53
CA LYS A 60 -11.42 0.82 13.61
C LYS A 60 -11.70 -0.68 13.82
N LYS A 61 -11.64 -1.50 12.77
CA LYS A 61 -11.79 -2.97 12.89
C LYS A 61 -10.67 -3.61 13.72
N ARG A 62 -9.55 -2.91 13.93
CA ARG A 62 -8.33 -3.44 14.60
C ARG A 62 -7.97 -2.73 15.90
N SER A 63 -8.74 -1.72 16.31
CA SER A 63 -8.55 -0.95 17.55
C SER A 63 -9.35 -1.52 18.71
#